data_AF-A0A4R7K518-F1
#
_entry.id   AF-A0A4R7K518-F1
#
_cell.length_a   1.000
_cell.length_b   1.000
_cell.length_c   1.000
_cell.angle_alpha   90.00
_cell.angle_beta   90.00
_cell.angle_gamma   90.00
#
_symmetry.space_group_name_H-M   'P 1'
#
loop_
_entity.id
_entity.type
_entity.pdbx_description
1 polymer ?
#
loop_
_entity_poly.entity_id
_entity_poly.type
_entity_poly.pdbx_seq_one_letter_code
_entity_poly.pdbx_strand_id
1 'polypeptide(L)'
;MKKLKVIELFAGVGGFRLGLEDTENYEVVWSNQFEPSTKAQHASTVYEARFGHENHRNEDISEVPTKDIPDADILVGGFPCQDYSVAATLNNSKGLIGKKGVLWWSIHRILSEKKNPPKYLFLENVDRLLKSPSNQRGRDFAIMLKSLDDLGYAVEWRVINAADYGMPQRRRRIFFLGYHKSTPLYKQFKKAKVEDWIFEKGTIATAFPITSTSSKMISFDITEDLVSLSKNFNLGEKLSPFQNTGVFIKGKVYTAKTKASYIGKRTVLADVLQKEEIPEEFYIPEEEHDKWYYLKGSKKETRTSKSGFAYHYNEGNMIFPDSLDNASRTIITGEGGKSASRFKHVINTKKGLRRLTPIELERLNMFPDDHTLLEGISNTKRAFFMGNALVVGVVKKIGEVLYENIKST
;
A
#
# COMPACT_ATOMS: atom_id res chain seq x y z
N MET A 1 -14.45 -24.37 -11.20
CA MET A 1 -14.03 -24.49 -9.77
C MET A 1 -14.51 -23.24 -9.03
N LYS A 2 -14.62 -23.27 -7.69
CA LYS A 2 -15.19 -22.14 -6.93
C LYS A 2 -14.10 -21.07 -6.67
N LYS A 3 -14.37 -19.83 -7.11
CA LYS A 3 -13.53 -18.66 -6.84
C LYS A 3 -13.58 -18.28 -5.36
N LEU A 4 -12.49 -17.71 -4.83
CA LEU A 4 -12.49 -17.12 -3.49
C LEU A 4 -13.21 -15.77 -3.52
N LYS A 5 -14.17 -15.60 -2.62
CA LYS A 5 -14.95 -14.36 -2.49
C LYS A 5 -14.15 -13.30 -1.75
N VAL A 6 -14.13 -12.08 -2.29
CA VAL A 6 -13.32 -10.97 -1.79
C VAL A 6 -14.19 -9.79 -1.34
N ILE A 7 -13.87 -9.24 -0.17
CA ILE A 7 -14.26 -7.88 0.26
C ILE A 7 -13.08 -6.94 -0.03
N GLU A 8 -13.28 -5.91 -0.85
CA GLU A 8 -12.27 -4.90 -1.17
C GLU A 8 -12.58 -3.58 -0.44
N LEU A 9 -11.81 -3.25 0.60
CA LEU A 9 -11.90 -1.97 1.30
C LEU A 9 -10.92 -0.96 0.72
N PHE A 10 -11.30 0.32 0.74
CA PHE A 10 -10.46 1.42 0.23
C PHE A 10 -10.03 1.17 -1.22
N ALA A 11 -10.99 0.77 -2.05
CA ALA A 11 -10.74 0.19 -3.37
C ALA A 11 -9.98 1.13 -4.32
N GLY A 12 -10.07 2.45 -4.11
CA GLY A 12 -9.55 3.46 -5.01
C GLY A 12 -10.18 3.28 -6.39
N VAL A 13 -9.32 3.09 -7.40
CA VAL A 13 -9.75 2.74 -8.76
C VAL A 13 -9.63 1.24 -9.05
N GLY A 14 -9.53 0.38 -8.04
CA GLY A 14 -9.62 -1.09 -8.17
C GLY A 14 -8.31 -1.83 -8.43
N GLY A 15 -7.20 -1.34 -7.86
CA GLY A 15 -5.90 -1.99 -8.04
C GLY A 15 -5.81 -3.39 -7.43
N PHE A 16 -6.48 -3.64 -6.30
CA PHE A 16 -6.56 -4.98 -5.73
C PHE A 16 -7.43 -5.89 -6.60
N ARG A 17 -8.62 -5.42 -6.99
CA ARG A 17 -9.53 -6.15 -7.88
C ARG A 17 -8.86 -6.59 -9.18
N LEU A 18 -8.21 -5.68 -9.89
CA LEU A 18 -7.49 -6.01 -11.13
C LEU A 18 -6.47 -7.11 -10.90
N GLY A 19 -5.65 -7.01 -9.85
CA GLY A 19 -4.61 -8.00 -9.59
C GLY A 19 -5.15 -9.37 -9.22
N LEU A 20 -6.26 -9.44 -8.47
CA LEU A 20 -6.86 -10.69 -8.01
C LEU A 20 -7.72 -11.36 -9.09
N GLU A 21 -8.60 -10.60 -9.76
CA GLU A 21 -9.51 -11.17 -10.77
C GLU A 21 -8.76 -11.61 -12.05
N ASP A 22 -7.61 -10.99 -12.36
CA ASP A 22 -6.72 -11.41 -13.47
C ASP A 22 -6.05 -12.78 -13.25
N THR A 23 -6.12 -13.33 -12.04
CA THR A 23 -5.72 -14.73 -11.77
C THR A 23 -6.84 -15.74 -12.05
N GLU A 24 -8.05 -15.26 -12.35
CA GLU A 24 -9.29 -16.05 -12.49
C GLU A 24 -9.74 -16.81 -11.24
N ASN A 25 -9.00 -16.71 -10.13
CA ASN A 25 -9.22 -17.47 -8.90
C ASN A 25 -10.05 -16.72 -7.84
N TYR A 26 -10.27 -15.43 -8.04
CA TYR A 26 -10.96 -14.55 -7.10
C TYR A 26 -12.18 -13.88 -7.73
N GLU A 27 -13.15 -13.52 -6.89
CA GLU A 27 -14.35 -12.79 -7.25
C GLU A 27 -14.59 -11.69 -6.21
N VAL A 28 -14.56 -10.42 -6.62
CA VAL A 28 -14.90 -9.31 -5.70
C VAL A 28 -16.41 -9.22 -5.58
N VAL A 29 -16.92 -9.67 -4.42
CA VAL A 29 -18.35 -9.72 -4.12
C VAL A 29 -18.86 -8.47 -3.40
N TRP A 30 -17.94 -7.64 -2.90
CA TRP A 30 -18.27 -6.37 -2.25
C TRP A 30 -17.07 -5.44 -2.23
N SER A 31 -17.30 -4.15 -2.47
CA SER A 31 -16.26 -3.14 -2.44
C SER A 31 -16.72 -1.83 -1.79
N ASN A 32 -15.76 -1.09 -1.21
CA ASN A 32 -16.01 0.23 -0.68
C ASN A 32 -14.90 1.21 -1.08
N GLN A 33 -15.31 2.42 -1.47
CA GLN A 33 -14.40 3.53 -1.73
C GLN A 33 -15.06 4.85 -1.34
N PHE A 34 -14.37 5.66 -0.54
CA PHE A 34 -14.86 6.98 -0.14
C PHE A 34 -13.71 8.00 -0.07
N GLU A 35 -13.95 9.20 -0.59
CA GLU A 35 -13.04 10.34 -0.60
C GLU A 35 -13.58 11.43 0.36
N PRO A 36 -13.24 11.40 1.66
CA PRO A 36 -13.87 12.26 2.67
C PRO A 36 -13.59 13.76 2.47
N SER A 37 -12.50 14.09 1.79
CA SER A 37 -12.05 15.48 1.60
C SER A 37 -12.69 16.18 0.39
N THR A 38 -13.57 15.50 -0.36
CA THR A 38 -14.17 16.05 -1.59
C THR A 38 -15.65 15.70 -1.68
N LYS A 39 -16.47 16.62 -2.22
CA LYS A 39 -17.87 16.32 -2.58
C LYS A 39 -17.94 15.34 -3.76
N ALA A 40 -17.10 15.55 -4.76
CA ALA A 40 -16.99 14.63 -5.88
C ALA A 40 -16.25 13.36 -5.47
N GLN A 41 -16.80 12.19 -5.84
CA GLN A 41 -16.29 10.87 -5.51
C GLN A 41 -15.72 10.18 -6.77
N HIS A 42 -14.80 10.86 -7.45
CA HIS A 42 -14.32 10.43 -8.76
C HIS A 42 -13.68 9.04 -8.74
N ALA A 43 -13.01 8.63 -7.65
CA ALA A 43 -12.45 7.29 -7.56
C ALA A 43 -13.54 6.21 -7.58
N SER A 44 -14.62 6.43 -6.83
CA SER A 44 -15.79 5.55 -6.84
C SER A 44 -16.48 5.55 -8.21
N THR A 45 -16.65 6.71 -8.85
CA THR A 45 -17.21 6.78 -10.21
C THR A 45 -16.38 6.00 -11.24
N VAL A 46 -15.04 6.10 -11.18
CA VAL A 46 -14.15 5.27 -12.01
C VAL A 46 -14.33 3.80 -11.71
N TYR A 47 -14.39 3.43 -10.44
CA TYR A 47 -14.58 2.04 -10.01
C TYR A 47 -15.89 1.46 -10.58
N GLU A 48 -17.01 2.16 -10.39
CA GLU A 48 -18.33 1.72 -10.89
C GLU A 48 -18.36 1.62 -12.42
N ALA A 49 -17.72 2.54 -13.14
CA ALA A 49 -17.65 2.50 -14.60
C ALA A 49 -16.82 1.33 -15.14
N ARG A 50 -15.95 0.72 -14.32
CA ARG A 50 -15.12 -0.44 -14.70
C ARG A 50 -15.73 -1.76 -14.24
N PHE A 51 -16.42 -1.75 -13.10
CA PHE A 51 -16.79 -2.98 -12.41
C PHE A 51 -18.28 -3.10 -12.04
N GLY A 52 -19.08 -2.07 -12.34
CA GLY A 52 -20.50 -2.01 -11.98
C GLY A 52 -20.77 -1.46 -10.58
N HIS A 53 -22.01 -1.05 -10.35
CA HIS A 53 -22.45 -0.39 -9.11
C HIS A 53 -23.06 -1.35 -8.08
N GLU A 54 -23.55 -2.52 -8.51
CA GLU A 54 -24.44 -3.38 -7.70
C GLU A 54 -23.86 -3.80 -6.35
N ASN A 55 -22.53 -3.94 -6.25
CA ASN A 55 -21.81 -4.36 -5.05
C ASN A 55 -20.74 -3.36 -4.60
N HIS A 56 -20.87 -2.10 -5.01
CA HIS A 56 -19.98 -1.01 -4.64
C HIS A 56 -20.65 -0.04 -3.66
N ARG A 57 -19.93 0.35 -2.60
CA ARG A 57 -20.41 1.32 -1.61
C ARG A 57 -19.53 2.57 -1.59
N ASN A 58 -20.15 3.70 -1.90
CA ASN A 58 -19.53 5.02 -1.89
C ASN A 58 -19.87 5.79 -0.61
N GLU A 59 -19.45 5.25 0.53
CA GLU A 59 -19.81 5.75 1.85
C GLU A 59 -18.62 5.59 2.81
N ASP A 60 -18.56 6.42 3.85
CA ASP A 60 -17.55 6.23 4.89
C ASP A 60 -17.72 4.85 5.53
N ILE A 61 -16.68 4.02 5.44
CA ILE A 61 -16.67 2.65 5.97
C ILE A 61 -16.85 2.62 7.50
N SER A 62 -16.62 3.71 8.24
CA SER A 62 -16.96 3.75 9.67
C SER A 62 -18.47 3.69 9.91
N GLU A 63 -19.27 4.17 8.96
CA GLU A 63 -20.73 4.29 9.07
C GLU A 63 -21.46 3.09 8.47
N VAL A 64 -20.83 2.34 7.57
CA VAL A 64 -21.44 1.14 6.95
C VAL A 64 -21.66 0.04 7.99
N PRO A 65 -22.90 -0.41 8.24
CA PRO A 65 -23.18 -1.49 9.18
C PRO A 65 -22.53 -2.81 8.76
N THR A 66 -21.88 -3.53 9.69
CA THR A 66 -21.17 -4.79 9.37
C THR A 66 -22.10 -5.86 8.77
N LYS A 67 -23.39 -5.84 9.15
CA LYS A 67 -24.43 -6.74 8.64
C LYS A 67 -24.71 -6.57 7.14
N ASP A 68 -24.41 -5.40 6.57
CA ASP A 68 -24.66 -5.08 5.16
C ASP A 68 -23.47 -5.47 4.26
N ILE A 69 -22.35 -5.87 4.88
CA ILE A 69 -21.19 -6.44 4.20
C ILE A 69 -21.41 -7.95 4.11
N PRO A 70 -21.32 -8.59 2.94
CA PRO A 70 -21.53 -10.04 2.82
C PRO A 70 -20.40 -10.84 3.48
N ASP A 71 -20.63 -12.14 3.66
CA ASP A 71 -19.57 -13.08 4.03
C ASP A 71 -18.64 -13.32 2.83
N ALA A 72 -17.34 -13.42 3.10
CA ALA A 72 -16.30 -13.61 2.09
C ALA A 72 -15.13 -14.43 2.65
N ASP A 73 -14.30 -14.98 1.76
CA ASP A 73 -13.14 -15.78 2.14
C ASP A 73 -11.94 -14.90 2.53
N ILE A 74 -11.80 -13.75 1.83
CA ILE A 74 -10.68 -12.83 1.98
C ILE A 74 -11.16 -11.37 2.08
N LEU A 75 -10.49 -10.60 2.93
CA LEU A 75 -10.61 -9.13 2.97
C LEU A 75 -9.30 -8.51 2.51
N VAL A 76 -9.39 -7.58 1.56
CA VAL A 76 -8.26 -6.84 1.03
C VAL A 76 -8.43 -5.34 1.22
N GLY A 77 -7.33 -4.59 1.24
CA GLY A 77 -7.41 -3.13 1.26
C GLY A 77 -6.09 -2.42 1.53
N GLY A 78 -5.90 -1.30 0.83
CA GLY A 78 -4.81 -0.34 1.05
C GLY A 78 -5.32 0.83 1.88
N PHE A 79 -5.24 0.71 3.21
CA PHE A 79 -5.86 1.68 4.10
C PHE A 79 -4.96 2.93 4.30
N PRO A 80 -5.54 4.12 4.51
CA PRO A 80 -4.76 5.36 4.62
C PRO A 80 -3.79 5.35 5.81
N CYS A 81 -2.58 5.87 5.61
CA CYS A 81 -1.57 6.01 6.67
C CYS A 81 -1.96 7.10 7.69
N GLN A 82 -2.50 6.71 8.85
CA GLN A 82 -2.94 7.60 9.94
C GLN A 82 -2.13 7.35 11.24
N ASP A 83 -2.42 8.09 12.32
CA ASP A 83 -1.94 7.76 13.68
C ASP A 83 -2.93 6.80 14.34
N TYR A 84 -2.47 5.58 14.65
CA TYR A 84 -3.33 4.45 15.01
C TYR A 84 -3.49 4.21 16.53
N SER A 85 -3.24 5.24 17.34
CA SER A 85 -3.40 5.18 18.81
C SER A 85 -4.80 4.71 19.28
N VAL A 86 -4.82 4.11 20.48
CA VAL A 86 -6.04 3.65 21.19
C VAL A 86 -6.28 4.53 22.41
N ALA A 87 -7.55 4.87 22.69
CA ALA A 87 -7.93 5.55 23.94
C ALA A 87 -8.84 4.63 24.77
N ALA A 88 -8.62 4.58 26.09
CA ALA A 88 -9.57 3.96 27.01
C ALA A 88 -10.68 4.97 27.33
N THR A 89 -11.95 4.57 27.19
CA THR A 89 -13.08 5.32 27.77
C THR A 89 -13.45 4.68 29.10
N LEU A 90 -13.61 5.50 30.14
CA LEU A 90 -13.78 5.08 31.54
C LEU A 90 -15.10 4.33 31.84
N ASN A 91 -16.00 4.08 30.88
CA ASN A 91 -17.38 3.69 31.19
C ASN A 91 -18.04 2.59 30.33
N ASN A 92 -17.32 1.71 29.62
CA ASN A 92 -17.98 0.53 29.03
C ASN A 92 -17.07 -0.70 28.94
N SER A 93 -17.40 -1.73 29.71
CA SER A 93 -16.76 -3.05 29.80
C SER A 93 -17.02 -3.96 28.59
N LYS A 94 -17.29 -3.40 27.41
CA LYS A 94 -17.50 -4.16 26.16
C LYS A 94 -17.00 -3.36 24.95
N GLY A 95 -15.73 -3.52 24.60
CA GLY A 95 -15.19 -3.15 23.28
C GLY A 95 -14.05 -2.14 23.30
N LEU A 96 -12.99 -2.47 22.58
CA LEU A 96 -11.90 -1.56 22.23
C LEU A 96 -12.45 -0.52 21.24
N ILE A 97 -12.45 0.76 21.61
CA ILE A 97 -12.80 1.85 20.70
C ILE A 97 -11.51 2.57 20.34
N GLY A 98 -10.95 2.25 19.19
CA GLY A 98 -9.83 3.00 18.64
C GLY A 98 -10.19 4.47 18.36
N LYS A 99 -9.18 5.30 18.08
CA LYS A 99 -9.40 6.72 17.79
C LYS A 99 -10.43 6.90 16.66
N LYS A 100 -11.51 7.65 16.94
CA LYS A 100 -12.56 7.98 15.95
C LYS A 100 -11.91 8.60 14.70
N GLY A 101 -12.29 8.13 13.52
CA GLY A 101 -11.75 8.58 12.24
C GLY A 101 -10.46 7.88 11.77
N VAL A 102 -9.95 6.89 12.53
CA VAL A 102 -8.84 6.04 12.09
C VAL A 102 -9.40 4.77 11.45
N LEU A 103 -9.16 4.61 10.15
CA LEU A 103 -9.81 3.62 9.30
C LEU A 103 -9.36 2.17 9.54
N TRP A 104 -8.22 1.96 10.22
CA TRP A 104 -7.84 0.64 10.72
C TRP A 104 -8.92 0.01 11.61
N TRP A 105 -9.55 0.82 12.46
CA TRP A 105 -10.57 0.32 13.38
C TRP A 105 -11.86 -0.08 12.67
N SER A 106 -12.11 0.44 11.47
CA SER A 106 -13.19 -0.06 10.61
C SER A 106 -12.92 -1.50 10.16
N ILE A 107 -11.67 -1.82 9.80
CA ILE A 107 -11.27 -3.21 9.48
C ILE A 107 -11.47 -4.10 10.71
N HIS A 108 -10.93 -3.70 11.86
CA HIS A 108 -11.07 -4.44 13.11
C HIS A 108 -12.54 -4.68 13.49
N ARG A 109 -13.40 -3.64 13.37
CA ARG A 109 -14.84 -3.72 13.62
C ARG A 109 -15.50 -4.79 12.75
N ILE A 110 -15.23 -4.76 11.44
CA ILE A 110 -15.79 -5.74 10.48
C ILE A 110 -15.38 -7.16 10.85
N LEU A 111 -14.11 -7.37 11.21
CA LEU A 111 -13.59 -8.69 11.60
C LEU A 111 -14.15 -9.18 12.94
N SER A 112 -14.38 -8.27 13.90
CA SER A 112 -14.86 -8.59 15.24
C SER A 112 -16.37 -8.85 15.30
N GLU A 113 -17.16 -8.06 14.57
CA GLU A 113 -18.63 -8.13 14.60
C GLU A 113 -19.19 -9.25 13.70
N LYS A 114 -18.43 -9.71 12.70
CA LYS A 114 -18.87 -10.79 11.82
C LYS A 114 -18.93 -12.13 12.54
N LYS A 115 -20.05 -12.84 12.39
CA LYS A 115 -20.17 -14.25 12.81
C LYS A 115 -19.20 -15.15 12.04
N ASN A 116 -19.05 -14.90 10.74
CA ASN A 116 -18.13 -15.60 9.85
C ASN A 116 -17.10 -14.60 9.27
N PRO A 117 -16.08 -14.18 10.04
CA PRO A 117 -15.12 -13.21 9.54
C PRO A 117 -14.26 -13.82 8.42
N PRO A 118 -13.80 -13.02 7.44
CA PRO A 118 -12.88 -13.44 6.37
C PRO A 118 -11.69 -14.22 6.91
N LYS A 119 -11.39 -15.36 6.32
CA LYS A 119 -10.36 -16.27 6.86
C LYS A 119 -8.95 -15.85 6.49
N TYR A 120 -8.82 -15.05 5.45
CA TYR A 120 -7.58 -14.49 4.96
C TYR A 120 -7.67 -12.96 4.90
N LEU A 121 -6.57 -12.29 5.21
CA LEU A 121 -6.44 -10.84 5.03
C LEU A 121 -5.30 -10.57 4.06
N PHE A 122 -5.46 -9.60 3.17
CA PHE A 122 -4.38 -9.11 2.29
C PHE A 122 -4.37 -7.59 2.26
N LEU A 123 -3.49 -7.02 3.08
CA LEU A 123 -3.47 -5.59 3.38
C LEU A 123 -2.18 -4.95 2.90
N GLU A 124 -2.28 -3.66 2.54
CA GLU A 124 -1.18 -2.85 2.04
C GLU A 124 -1.09 -1.52 2.79
N ASN A 125 0.14 -1.03 2.96
CA ASN A 125 0.40 0.34 3.42
C ASN A 125 1.78 0.84 2.97
N VAL A 126 2.10 2.10 3.30
CA VAL A 126 3.47 2.62 3.17
C VAL A 126 4.42 1.92 4.16
N ASP A 127 5.66 1.71 3.73
CA ASP A 127 6.70 1.05 4.55
C ASP A 127 7.01 1.77 5.87
N ARG A 128 6.73 3.08 5.94
CA ARG A 128 6.84 3.89 7.14
C ARG A 128 5.97 3.37 8.29
N LEU A 129 4.92 2.58 8.01
CA LEU A 129 4.07 1.96 9.03
C LEU A 129 4.89 1.21 10.10
N LEU A 130 5.95 0.50 9.69
CA LEU A 130 6.86 -0.21 10.59
C LEU A 130 7.54 0.70 11.62
N LYS A 131 7.60 2.01 11.37
CA LYS A 131 8.25 3.02 12.21
C LYS A 131 7.27 4.03 12.78
N SER A 132 5.97 3.82 12.62
CA SER A 132 4.92 4.73 13.05
C SER A 132 4.56 4.53 14.52
N PRO A 133 4.19 5.59 15.25
CA PRO A 133 4.32 7.01 14.89
C PRO A 133 5.75 7.53 15.07
N SER A 134 6.01 8.77 14.66
CA SER A 134 7.34 9.40 14.77
C SER A 134 7.82 9.64 16.20
N ASN A 135 6.90 9.81 17.15
CA ASN A 135 7.18 10.02 18.57
C ASN A 135 7.31 8.70 19.38
N GLN A 136 6.93 7.56 18.81
CA GLN A 136 6.99 6.26 19.48
C GLN A 136 7.17 5.13 18.45
N ARG A 137 8.42 4.86 18.07
CA ARG A 137 8.70 4.09 16.84
C ARG A 137 8.15 2.66 16.90
N GLY A 138 7.29 2.30 15.94
CA GLY A 138 6.81 0.93 15.75
C GLY A 138 5.52 0.60 16.53
N ARG A 139 5.07 1.47 17.44
CA ARG A 139 3.85 1.25 18.23
C ARG A 139 2.63 0.97 17.38
N ASP A 140 2.38 1.74 16.32
CA ASP A 140 1.16 1.57 15.53
C ASP A 140 1.10 0.20 14.85
N PHE A 141 2.24 -0.28 14.35
CA PHE A 141 2.32 -1.62 13.78
C PHE A 141 2.14 -2.70 14.84
N ALA A 142 2.71 -2.52 16.04
CA ALA A 142 2.49 -3.42 17.18
C ALA A 142 1.00 -3.50 17.57
N ILE A 143 0.29 -2.37 17.61
CA ILE A 143 -1.16 -2.31 17.86
C ILE A 143 -1.93 -3.11 16.81
N MET A 144 -1.60 -2.95 15.52
CA MET A 144 -2.25 -3.71 14.45
C MET A 144 -2.04 -5.21 14.62
N LEU A 145 -0.79 -5.63 14.80
CA LEU A 145 -0.43 -7.03 15.01
C LEU A 145 -1.19 -7.63 16.21
N LYS A 146 -1.15 -6.95 17.37
CA LYS A 146 -1.84 -7.41 18.57
C LYS A 146 -3.36 -7.50 18.38
N SER A 147 -3.96 -6.49 17.74
CA SER A 147 -5.41 -6.49 17.49
C SER A 147 -5.86 -7.60 16.54
N LEU A 148 -5.00 -8.00 15.59
CA LEU A 148 -5.26 -9.15 14.73
C LEU A 148 -5.08 -10.50 15.45
N ASP A 149 -4.07 -10.63 16.32
CA ASP A 149 -3.86 -11.83 17.13
C ASP A 149 -4.99 -12.06 18.14
N ASP A 150 -5.54 -10.98 18.72
CA ASP A 150 -6.74 -11.02 19.57
C ASP A 150 -7.97 -11.55 18.81
N LEU A 151 -8.06 -11.27 17.51
CA LEU A 151 -9.07 -11.82 16.61
C LEU A 151 -8.70 -13.21 16.05
N GLY A 152 -7.57 -13.78 16.46
CA GLY A 152 -7.13 -15.13 16.11
C GLY A 152 -6.39 -15.24 14.78
N TYR A 153 -5.83 -14.15 14.26
CA TYR A 153 -5.01 -14.16 13.05
C TYR A 153 -3.52 -14.23 13.39
N ALA A 154 -2.79 -15.11 12.68
CA ALA A 154 -1.34 -14.96 12.55
C ALA A 154 -1.03 -14.08 11.33
N VAL A 155 0.05 -13.33 11.38
CA VAL A 155 0.41 -12.36 10.34
C VAL A 155 1.81 -12.65 9.80
N GLU A 156 1.98 -12.54 8.49
CA GLU A 156 3.30 -12.36 7.87
C GLU A 156 3.35 -11.02 7.14
N TRP A 157 4.52 -10.40 7.04
CA TRP A 157 4.71 -9.17 6.27
C TRP A 157 6.02 -9.13 5.51
N ARG A 158 6.02 -8.34 4.43
CA ARG A 158 7.23 -7.93 3.73
C ARG A 158 7.06 -6.53 3.15
N VAL A 159 8.13 -5.77 3.19
CA VAL A 159 8.28 -4.56 2.40
C VAL A 159 8.80 -4.93 1.03
N ILE A 160 7.98 -4.69 0.01
CA ILE A 160 8.25 -5.02 -1.39
C ILE A 160 8.47 -3.71 -2.14
N ASN A 161 9.61 -3.61 -2.83
CA ASN A 161 9.83 -2.60 -3.85
C ASN A 161 9.54 -3.23 -5.22
N ALA A 162 8.49 -2.79 -5.91
CA ALA A 162 8.04 -3.44 -7.14
C ALA A 162 9.17 -3.55 -8.20
N ALA A 163 10.00 -2.50 -8.34
CA ALA A 163 11.16 -2.49 -9.23
C ALA A 163 12.19 -3.56 -8.92
N ASP A 164 12.37 -3.95 -7.66
CA ASP A 164 13.35 -4.99 -7.31
C ASP A 164 12.98 -6.33 -7.96
N TYR A 165 11.68 -6.54 -8.25
CA TYR A 165 11.10 -7.73 -8.87
C TYR A 165 10.66 -7.53 -10.33
N GLY A 166 11.28 -6.56 -11.02
CA GLY A 166 11.15 -6.37 -12.47
C GLY A 166 9.99 -5.49 -12.93
N MET A 167 9.19 -4.95 -12.02
CA MET A 167 8.06 -4.07 -12.34
C MET A 167 8.52 -2.62 -12.58
N PRO A 168 7.73 -1.77 -13.25
CA PRO A 168 8.24 -0.52 -13.82
C PRO A 168 8.49 0.61 -12.82
N GLN A 169 8.21 0.42 -11.53
CA GLN A 169 8.23 1.50 -10.54
C GLN A 169 8.98 1.11 -9.26
N ARG A 170 9.89 1.98 -8.81
CA ARG A 170 10.53 1.94 -7.50
C ARG A 170 9.54 2.36 -6.42
N ARG A 171 8.49 1.57 -6.23
CA ARG A 171 7.40 1.80 -5.27
C ARG A 171 7.54 0.79 -4.14
N ARG A 172 7.97 1.29 -2.97
CA ARG A 172 8.17 0.49 -1.77
C ARG A 172 6.95 0.55 -0.86
N ARG A 173 6.36 -0.60 -0.56
CA ARG A 173 5.15 -0.75 0.27
C ARG A 173 5.26 -1.96 1.18
N ILE A 174 4.63 -1.91 2.35
CA ILE A 174 4.46 -3.08 3.20
C ILE A 174 3.19 -3.80 2.76
N PHE A 175 3.32 -5.09 2.54
CA PHE A 175 2.20 -6.01 2.37
C PHE A 175 2.21 -6.97 3.54
N PHE A 176 1.03 -7.26 4.09
CA PHE A 176 0.89 -8.25 5.14
C PHE A 176 -0.34 -9.11 4.94
N LEU A 177 -0.15 -10.42 5.17
CA LEU A 177 -1.17 -11.43 5.06
C LEU A 177 -1.57 -11.92 6.44
N GLY A 178 -2.87 -12.00 6.67
CA GLY A 178 -3.45 -12.55 7.89
C GLY A 178 -4.06 -13.93 7.64
N TYR A 179 -3.79 -14.88 8.54
CA TYR A 179 -4.33 -16.23 8.49
C TYR A 179 -5.14 -16.51 9.75
N HIS A 180 -6.45 -16.70 9.65
CA HIS A 180 -7.27 -17.00 10.82
C HIS A 180 -6.98 -18.42 11.34
N LYS A 181 -7.00 -18.62 12.67
CA LYS A 181 -6.71 -19.90 13.34
C LYS A 181 -7.52 -21.11 12.88
N SER A 182 -8.68 -20.87 12.26
CA SER A 182 -9.52 -21.92 11.69
C SER A 182 -8.99 -22.49 10.37
N THR A 183 -8.07 -21.80 9.70
CA THR A 183 -7.55 -22.20 8.39
C THR A 183 -6.49 -23.30 8.50
N PRO A 184 -6.36 -24.16 7.49
CA PRO A 184 -5.21 -25.07 7.40
C PRO A 184 -3.87 -24.33 7.31
N LEU A 185 -3.79 -23.22 6.56
CA LEU A 185 -2.57 -22.41 6.43
C LEU A 185 -2.07 -21.88 7.78
N TYR A 186 -2.95 -21.41 8.67
CA TYR A 186 -2.54 -21.06 10.02
C TYR A 186 -1.91 -22.25 10.76
N LYS A 187 -2.48 -23.45 10.62
CA LYS A 187 -1.96 -24.66 11.28
C LYS A 187 -0.59 -25.05 10.73
N GLN A 188 -0.37 -24.89 9.42
CA GLN A 188 0.94 -25.10 8.80
C GLN A 188 1.94 -24.07 9.28
N PHE A 189 1.57 -22.78 9.24
CA PHE A 189 2.41 -21.69 9.72
C PHE A 189 2.83 -21.91 11.18
N LYS A 190 1.89 -22.28 12.06
CA LYS A 190 2.17 -22.60 13.46
C LYS A 190 3.17 -23.76 13.66
N LYS A 191 3.22 -24.73 12.74
CA LYS A 191 4.11 -25.90 12.82
C LYS A 191 5.44 -25.69 12.10
N ALA A 192 5.51 -24.73 11.19
CA ALA A 192 6.71 -24.46 10.41
C ALA A 192 7.84 -23.92 11.29
N LYS A 193 9.09 -24.16 10.87
CA LYS A 193 10.21 -23.35 11.36
C LYS A 193 9.99 -21.91 10.89
N VAL A 194 10.16 -20.98 11.82
CA VAL A 194 9.86 -19.57 11.56
C VAL A 194 10.74 -19.02 10.44
N GLU A 195 12.02 -19.41 10.43
CA GLU A 195 12.99 -19.04 9.41
C GLU A 195 12.54 -19.52 8.03
N ASP A 196 12.15 -20.79 7.90
CA ASP A 196 11.65 -21.33 6.64
C ASP A 196 10.43 -20.55 6.15
N TRP A 197 9.49 -20.22 7.05
CA TRP A 197 8.30 -19.46 6.69
C TRP A 197 8.65 -18.05 6.21
N ILE A 198 9.50 -17.34 6.96
CA ILE A 198 9.92 -15.97 6.64
C ILE A 198 10.69 -15.94 5.32
N PHE A 199 11.54 -16.93 5.02
CA PHE A 199 12.49 -16.83 3.92
C PHE A 199 12.08 -17.58 2.65
N GLU A 200 11.30 -18.67 2.74
CA GLU A 200 11.07 -19.57 1.61
C GLU A 200 9.59 -19.98 1.44
N LYS A 201 8.93 -20.41 2.52
CA LYS A 201 7.65 -21.13 2.48
C LYS A 201 6.41 -20.25 2.67
N GLY A 202 6.55 -19.09 3.31
CA GLY A 202 5.42 -18.17 3.48
C GLY A 202 4.93 -17.67 2.13
N THR A 203 3.64 -17.33 2.03
CA THR A 203 3.03 -16.91 0.75
C THR A 203 3.79 -15.72 0.15
N ILE A 204 4.13 -14.71 0.97
CA ILE A 204 4.93 -13.58 0.48
C ILE A 204 6.37 -13.99 0.14
N ALA A 205 6.92 -14.95 0.89
CA ALA A 205 8.28 -15.44 0.67
C ALA A 205 8.42 -16.16 -0.67
N THR A 206 7.46 -17.01 -1.01
CA THR A 206 7.37 -17.72 -2.28
C THR A 206 7.08 -16.75 -3.45
N ALA A 207 6.16 -15.79 -3.27
CA ALA A 207 5.84 -14.81 -4.31
C ALA A 207 6.98 -13.82 -4.62
N PHE A 208 7.81 -13.50 -3.61
CA PHE A 208 8.85 -12.48 -3.70
C PHE A 208 10.19 -12.95 -3.11
N PRO A 209 10.93 -13.85 -3.78
CA PRO A 209 12.15 -14.43 -3.24
C PRO A 209 13.20 -13.41 -2.78
N ILE A 210 14.04 -13.80 -1.82
CA ILE A 210 15.10 -12.94 -1.26
C ILE A 210 16.47 -13.53 -1.53
N THR A 211 17.51 -12.68 -1.53
CA THR A 211 18.89 -13.13 -1.39
C THR A 211 19.18 -13.39 0.10
N SER A 212 20.27 -14.10 0.40
CA SER A 212 20.72 -14.37 1.76
C SER A 212 20.62 -13.15 2.69
N THR A 213 20.20 -13.40 3.93
CA THR A 213 19.97 -12.35 4.92
C THR A 213 21.29 -11.81 5.45
N SER A 214 21.52 -10.50 5.37
CA SER A 214 22.73 -9.88 5.94
C SER A 214 22.68 -9.69 7.46
N SER A 215 21.55 -9.99 8.11
CA SER A 215 21.32 -9.71 9.54
C SER A 215 20.71 -10.92 10.26
N LYS A 216 21.13 -11.15 11.50
CA LYS A 216 20.50 -12.13 12.41
C LYS A 216 19.02 -11.77 12.60
N MET A 217 18.15 -12.78 12.56
CA MET A 217 16.73 -12.62 12.90
C MET A 217 16.59 -12.17 14.36
N ILE A 218 15.68 -11.23 14.60
CA ILE A 218 15.35 -10.68 15.91
C ILE A 218 13.95 -11.17 16.28
N SER A 219 13.73 -11.46 17.56
CA SER A 219 12.41 -11.79 18.09
C SER A 219 12.14 -11.05 19.38
N PHE A 220 10.89 -10.70 19.61
CA PHE A 220 10.40 -10.10 20.86
C PHE A 220 8.92 -10.40 21.03
N ASP A 221 8.43 -10.31 22.27
CA ASP A 221 7.04 -10.61 22.60
C ASP A 221 6.19 -9.32 22.65
N ILE A 222 4.92 -9.46 22.30
CA ILE A 222 3.86 -8.46 22.43
C ILE A 222 2.74 -9.14 23.23
N THR A 223 2.86 -9.13 24.55
CA THR A 223 1.93 -9.78 25.48
C THR A 223 0.96 -8.81 26.16
N GLU A 224 1.29 -7.52 26.14
CA GLU A 224 0.49 -6.45 26.74
C GLU A 224 -0.86 -6.29 26.03
N ASP A 225 -1.88 -5.81 26.75
CA ASP A 225 -3.14 -5.40 26.15
C ASP A 225 -2.95 -4.13 25.28
N LEU A 226 -3.92 -3.84 24.40
CA LEU A 226 -3.82 -2.74 23.45
C LEU A 226 -3.68 -1.35 24.09
N VAL A 227 -4.23 -1.13 25.29
CA VAL A 227 -4.12 0.16 25.99
C VAL A 227 -2.70 0.34 26.52
N SER A 228 -2.15 -0.70 27.15
CA SER A 228 -0.77 -0.72 27.62
C SER A 228 0.22 -0.56 26.46
N LEU A 229 0.01 -1.30 25.37
CA LEU A 229 0.83 -1.22 24.17
C LEU A 229 0.81 0.18 23.55
N SER A 230 -0.37 0.82 23.49
CA SER A 230 -0.51 2.18 22.96
C SER A 230 0.21 3.25 23.79
N LYS A 231 0.51 2.98 25.07
CA LYS A 231 1.24 3.90 25.95
C LYS A 231 2.73 3.59 25.99
N ASN A 232 3.08 2.31 26.07
CA ASN A 232 4.40 1.89 26.54
C ASN A 232 5.28 1.28 25.46
N PHE A 233 4.72 0.78 24.34
CA PHE A 233 5.51 0.04 23.35
C PHE A 233 6.66 0.89 22.80
N ASN A 234 7.89 0.43 23.00
CA ASN A 234 9.10 1.07 22.48
C ASN A 234 9.20 2.58 22.84
N LEU A 235 8.70 2.96 24.02
CA LEU A 235 8.71 4.33 24.51
C LEU A 235 10.15 4.77 24.81
N GLY A 236 10.54 5.96 24.31
CA GLY A 236 11.88 6.52 24.48
C GLY A 236 12.92 6.01 23.46
N GLU A 237 12.61 4.95 22.73
CA GLU A 237 13.52 4.35 21.75
C GLU A 237 13.55 5.12 20.42
N LYS A 238 14.76 5.26 19.86
CA LYS A 238 14.97 6.02 18.62
C LYS A 238 14.63 5.24 17.35
N LEU A 239 14.70 3.91 17.42
CA LEU A 239 14.53 3.01 16.29
C LEU A 239 13.35 2.07 16.53
N SER A 240 12.67 1.69 15.46
CA SER A 240 11.66 0.63 15.53
C SER A 240 12.33 -0.74 15.65
N PRO A 241 11.80 -1.67 16.46
CA PRO A 241 12.31 -3.03 16.53
C PRO A 241 11.94 -3.86 15.28
N PHE A 242 10.96 -3.42 14.48
CA PHE A 242 10.50 -4.14 13.29
C PHE A 242 11.45 -3.96 12.10
N GLN A 243 11.78 -5.07 11.44
CA GLN A 243 12.51 -5.09 10.16
C GLN A 243 11.55 -5.22 8.98
N ASN A 244 12.11 -5.17 7.77
CA ASN A 244 11.34 -5.13 6.53
C ASN A 244 10.65 -6.45 6.17
N THR A 245 10.96 -7.56 6.84
CA THR A 245 10.23 -8.83 6.72
C THR A 245 10.04 -9.42 8.11
N GLY A 246 8.91 -10.10 8.34
CA GLY A 246 8.73 -10.86 9.55
C GLY A 246 7.38 -11.52 9.64
N VAL A 247 7.15 -12.13 10.79
CA VAL A 247 5.89 -12.75 11.16
C VAL A 247 5.52 -12.44 12.60
N PHE A 248 4.22 -12.53 12.88
CA PHE A 248 3.62 -12.43 14.20
C PHE A 248 2.65 -13.58 14.41
N ILE A 249 2.88 -14.36 15.47
CA ILE A 249 2.02 -15.48 15.81
C ILE A 249 2.04 -15.71 17.31
N LYS A 250 0.87 -15.77 17.95
CA LYS A 250 0.72 -16.05 19.39
C LYS A 250 1.49 -15.07 20.27
N GLY A 251 1.27 -13.77 20.05
CA GLY A 251 1.94 -12.74 20.83
C GLY A 251 3.45 -12.61 20.59
N LYS A 252 4.05 -13.29 19.60
CA LYS A 252 5.50 -13.23 19.35
C LYS A 252 5.84 -12.76 17.95
N VAL A 253 6.74 -11.78 17.88
CA VAL A 253 7.32 -11.23 16.66
C VAL A 253 8.62 -11.95 16.33
N TYR A 254 8.80 -12.26 15.04
CA TYR A 254 10.07 -12.65 14.45
C TYR A 254 10.31 -11.81 13.20
N THR A 255 11.44 -11.13 13.11
CA THR A 255 11.68 -10.15 12.04
C THR A 255 13.15 -10.11 11.64
N ALA A 256 13.40 -9.90 10.35
CA ALA A 256 14.74 -9.88 9.78
C ALA A 256 14.83 -8.86 8.64
N LYS A 257 16.04 -8.33 8.42
CA LYS A 257 16.33 -7.52 7.24
C LYS A 257 16.62 -8.44 6.05
N THR A 258 15.80 -8.33 5.01
CA THR A 258 15.93 -9.10 3.79
C THR A 258 16.21 -8.19 2.59
N LYS A 259 16.78 -8.76 1.53
CA LYS A 259 17.02 -8.09 0.25
C LYS A 259 16.39 -8.93 -0.85
N ALA A 260 15.71 -8.29 -1.79
CA ALA A 260 15.05 -8.97 -2.89
C ALA A 260 16.05 -9.78 -3.76
N SER A 261 15.61 -10.94 -4.24
CA SER A 261 16.28 -11.72 -5.28
C SER A 261 15.38 -11.81 -6.49
N TYR A 262 15.88 -11.34 -7.63
CA TYR A 262 15.15 -11.42 -8.89
C TYR A 262 16.13 -11.48 -10.05
N ILE A 263 16.06 -12.60 -10.77
CA ILE A 263 16.81 -12.88 -12.00
C ILE A 263 15.76 -12.98 -13.11
N GLY A 264 15.55 -11.89 -13.83
CA GLY A 264 14.53 -11.81 -14.87
C GLY A 264 14.53 -10.45 -15.55
N LYS A 265 13.70 -10.31 -16.59
CA LYS A 265 13.54 -9.05 -17.31
C LYS A 265 13.02 -7.98 -16.35
N ARG A 266 13.61 -6.80 -16.43
CA ARG A 266 13.17 -5.61 -15.70
C ARG A 266 12.50 -4.66 -16.68
N THR A 267 11.36 -4.12 -16.27
CA THR A 267 10.65 -3.08 -17.01
C THR A 267 11.23 -1.73 -16.62
N VAL A 268 11.66 -0.96 -17.61
CA VAL A 268 12.22 0.39 -17.42
C VAL A 268 11.21 1.46 -17.84
N LEU A 269 11.49 2.73 -17.54
CA LEU A 269 10.58 3.82 -17.89
C LEU A 269 10.33 3.90 -19.42
N ALA A 270 11.33 3.60 -20.25
CA ALA A 270 11.14 3.55 -21.70
C ALA A 270 10.05 2.55 -22.16
N ASP A 271 9.92 1.42 -21.47
CA ASP A 271 9.01 0.34 -21.86
C ASP A 271 7.53 0.71 -21.68
N VAL A 272 7.23 1.69 -20.82
CA VAL A 272 5.84 2.10 -20.52
C VAL A 272 5.38 3.32 -21.30
N LEU A 273 6.28 3.97 -22.06
CA LEU A 273 5.96 5.19 -22.79
C LEU A 273 4.96 4.92 -23.91
N GLN A 274 4.09 5.90 -24.17
CA GLN A 274 3.22 5.88 -25.34
C GLN A 274 4.05 6.02 -26.62
N LYS A 275 3.63 5.31 -27.67
CA LYS A 275 4.28 5.33 -28.99
C LYS A 275 3.58 6.30 -29.94
N GLU A 276 2.31 6.60 -29.64
CA GLU A 276 1.47 7.53 -30.37
C GLU A 276 1.93 8.97 -30.14
N GLU A 277 1.39 9.89 -30.95
CA GLU A 277 1.67 11.31 -30.78
C GLU A 277 1.12 11.83 -29.45
N ILE A 278 1.98 12.54 -28.71
CA ILE A 278 1.64 13.10 -27.40
C ILE A 278 1.10 14.52 -27.59
N PRO A 279 -0.02 14.89 -26.94
CA PRO A 279 -0.55 16.25 -27.03
C PRO A 279 0.47 17.31 -26.58
N GLU A 280 0.52 18.43 -27.30
CA GLU A 280 1.42 19.56 -27.05
C GLU A 280 1.38 20.05 -25.59
N GLU A 281 0.22 19.92 -24.92
CA GLU A 281 0.09 20.34 -23.52
C GLU A 281 0.99 19.59 -22.52
N PHE A 282 1.55 18.43 -22.89
CA PHE A 282 2.49 17.69 -22.05
C PHE A 282 3.94 18.14 -22.22
N TYR A 283 4.26 18.83 -23.31
CA TYR A 283 5.57 19.41 -23.53
C TYR A 283 5.78 20.64 -22.64
N ILE A 284 7.02 20.79 -22.17
CA ILE A 284 7.40 21.89 -21.28
C ILE A 284 8.00 23.01 -22.14
N PRO A 285 7.37 24.19 -22.18
CA PRO A 285 7.89 25.34 -22.90
C PRO A 285 9.31 25.71 -22.44
N GLU A 286 10.16 26.14 -23.37
CA GLU A 286 11.58 26.46 -23.08
C GLU A 286 11.72 27.51 -21.98
N GLU A 287 10.83 28.50 -21.93
CA GLU A 287 10.79 29.53 -20.91
C GLU A 287 10.50 29.00 -19.49
N GLU A 288 9.96 27.77 -19.34
CA GLU A 288 9.76 27.14 -18.04
C GLU A 288 10.95 26.27 -17.60
N HIS A 289 11.93 25.98 -18.48
CA HIS A 289 12.99 25.00 -18.20
C HIS A 289 13.78 25.36 -16.94
N ASP A 290 14.17 26.63 -16.77
CA ASP A 290 14.92 27.09 -15.58
C ASP A 290 14.18 26.80 -14.28
N LYS A 291 12.85 26.96 -14.27
CA LYS A 291 12.02 26.66 -13.10
C LYS A 291 12.01 25.17 -12.79
N TRP A 292 11.97 24.32 -13.82
CA TRP A 292 12.06 22.87 -13.66
C TRP A 292 13.44 22.44 -13.15
N TYR A 293 14.52 22.94 -13.76
CA TYR A 293 15.89 22.68 -13.30
C TYR A 293 16.11 23.13 -11.86
N TYR A 294 15.64 24.33 -11.48
CA TYR A 294 15.73 24.81 -10.11
C TYR A 294 14.97 23.90 -9.12
N LEU A 295 13.72 23.53 -9.42
CA LEU A 295 12.92 22.68 -8.52
C LEU A 295 13.50 21.27 -8.36
N LYS A 296 14.14 20.73 -9.40
CA LYS A 296 14.78 19.41 -9.41
C LYS A 296 16.20 19.40 -8.82
N GLY A 297 16.89 20.53 -8.92
CA GLY A 297 18.22 20.75 -8.37
C GLY A 297 18.25 20.73 -6.84
N SER A 298 19.47 20.54 -6.32
CA SER A 298 19.74 20.66 -4.89
C SER A 298 19.65 22.10 -4.43
N LYS A 299 19.19 22.31 -3.19
CA LYS A 299 19.07 23.64 -2.57
C LYS A 299 19.71 23.62 -1.19
N LYS A 300 20.41 24.71 -0.86
CA LYS A 300 20.94 24.99 0.48
C LYS A 300 20.67 26.45 0.78
N GLU A 301 19.53 26.72 1.41
CA GLU A 301 18.98 28.06 1.58
C GLU A 301 18.59 28.28 3.04
N THR A 302 18.75 29.49 3.55
CA THR A 302 18.15 29.86 4.84
C THR A 302 16.72 30.31 4.58
N ARG A 303 15.75 29.67 5.23
CA ARG A 303 14.32 30.01 5.12
C ARG A 303 13.78 30.45 6.45
N THR A 304 12.79 31.35 6.43
CA THR A 304 12.09 31.80 7.63
C THR A 304 10.76 31.08 7.73
N SER A 305 10.52 30.42 8.86
CA SER A 305 9.22 29.81 9.17
C SER A 305 8.13 30.88 9.28
N LYS A 306 6.85 30.47 9.21
CA LYS A 306 5.71 31.38 9.43
C LYS A 306 5.73 32.07 10.80
N SER A 307 6.43 31.47 11.77
CA SER A 307 6.65 31.99 13.12
C SER A 307 7.91 32.86 13.27
N GLY A 308 8.60 33.20 12.17
CA GLY A 308 9.76 34.11 12.19
C GLY A 308 11.12 33.46 12.45
N PHE A 309 11.19 32.16 12.75
CA PHE A 309 12.46 31.48 12.98
C PHE A 309 13.16 31.12 11.66
N ALA A 310 14.41 31.53 11.52
CA ALA A 310 15.29 31.12 10.43
C ALA A 310 15.78 29.68 10.63
N TYR A 311 15.71 28.87 9.57
CA TYR A 311 16.22 27.51 9.54
C TYR A 311 16.92 27.23 8.21
N HIS A 312 17.91 26.35 8.23
CA HIS A 312 18.59 25.91 7.01
C HIS A 312 17.76 24.83 6.30
N TYR A 313 17.25 25.18 5.12
CA TYR A 313 16.60 24.27 4.20
C TYR A 313 17.65 23.61 3.30
N ASN A 314 17.83 22.30 3.46
CA ASN A 314 18.65 21.48 2.58
C ASN A 314 17.75 20.52 1.79
N GLU A 315 17.94 20.48 0.47
CA GLU A 315 17.24 19.58 -0.43
C GLU A 315 18.26 18.97 -1.42
N GLY A 316 18.29 17.64 -1.53
CA GLY A 316 19.21 16.95 -2.46
C GLY A 316 18.82 17.13 -3.92
N ASN A 317 19.69 16.72 -4.85
CA ASN A 317 19.36 16.70 -6.27
C ASN A 317 18.45 15.50 -6.63
N MET A 318 17.65 15.65 -7.68
CA MET A 318 16.96 14.54 -8.35
C MET A 318 17.54 14.34 -9.74
N ILE A 319 17.54 13.10 -10.23
CA ILE A 319 17.81 12.82 -11.64
C ILE A 319 16.74 13.56 -12.46
N PHE A 320 17.18 14.45 -13.34
CA PHE A 320 16.33 15.24 -14.21
C PHE A 320 17.04 15.48 -15.55
N PRO A 321 16.41 15.20 -16.69
CA PRO A 321 15.14 14.45 -16.84
C PRO A 321 15.21 13.03 -16.24
N ASP A 322 14.07 12.43 -15.93
CA ASP A 322 13.96 11.05 -15.46
C ASP A 322 14.60 10.08 -16.49
N SER A 323 15.45 9.17 -16.00
CA SER A 323 16.18 8.21 -16.83
C SER A 323 15.25 7.17 -17.44
N LEU A 324 15.38 6.95 -18.75
CA LEU A 324 14.59 5.99 -19.51
C LEU A 324 15.04 4.54 -19.31
N ASP A 325 16.31 4.32 -18.93
CA ASP A 325 16.94 3.01 -18.79
C ASP A 325 16.76 2.38 -17.41
N ASN A 326 16.03 3.05 -16.51
CA ASN A 326 15.77 2.59 -15.15
C ASN A 326 14.28 2.47 -14.88
N ALA A 327 13.90 1.66 -13.90
CA ALA A 327 12.56 1.70 -13.35
C ALA A 327 12.23 3.11 -12.85
N SER A 328 11.00 3.54 -13.08
CA SER A 328 10.52 4.87 -12.69
C SER A 328 10.58 5.07 -11.18
N ARG A 329 10.65 6.32 -10.73
CA ARG A 329 10.48 6.63 -9.29
C ARG A 329 9.01 6.48 -8.89
N THR A 330 8.74 6.52 -7.58
CA THR A 330 7.37 6.43 -7.07
C THR A 330 6.51 7.59 -7.62
N ILE A 331 5.35 7.27 -8.19
CA ILE A 331 4.30 8.26 -8.47
C ILE A 331 3.68 8.71 -7.16
N ILE A 332 3.54 10.02 -6.98
CA ILE A 332 2.86 10.61 -5.82
C ILE A 332 1.62 11.38 -6.28
N THR A 333 0.75 11.75 -5.34
CA THR A 333 -0.52 12.43 -5.63
C THR A 333 -0.37 13.81 -6.27
N GLY A 334 0.80 14.45 -6.14
CA GLY A 334 1.15 15.72 -6.77
C GLY A 334 1.70 15.62 -8.21
N GLU A 335 1.54 14.48 -8.87
CA GLU A 335 2.05 14.21 -10.22
C GLU A 335 1.34 15.04 -11.32
N GLY A 336 0.05 15.33 -11.13
CA GLY A 336 -0.79 15.98 -12.14
C GLY A 336 -0.53 17.47 -12.37
N GLY A 337 -1.02 17.99 -13.51
CA GLY A 337 -1.02 19.41 -13.84
C GLY A 337 0.25 19.93 -14.53
N LYS A 338 0.17 21.13 -15.12
CA LYS A 338 1.20 21.70 -16.02
C LYS A 338 2.39 22.32 -15.29
N SER A 339 2.15 22.98 -14.16
CA SER A 339 3.17 23.77 -13.47
C SER A 339 4.39 22.95 -13.02
N ALA A 340 5.57 23.56 -13.14
CA ALA A 340 6.82 23.01 -12.64
C ALA A 340 6.71 22.51 -11.20
N SER A 341 7.20 21.29 -10.99
CA SER A 341 7.17 20.62 -9.70
C SER A 341 8.33 19.66 -9.57
N ARG A 342 8.92 19.63 -8.38
CA ARG A 342 9.96 18.68 -8.02
C ARG A 342 9.52 17.23 -8.21
N PHE A 343 8.25 16.95 -7.95
CA PHE A 343 7.74 15.59 -7.84
C PHE A 343 7.18 14.99 -9.13
N LYS A 344 7.10 15.76 -10.22
CA LYS A 344 6.52 15.30 -11.51
C LYS A 344 7.56 14.68 -12.40
N HIS A 345 7.21 13.61 -13.09
CA HIS A 345 8.11 12.93 -14.00
C HIS A 345 8.24 13.78 -15.26
N VAL A 346 9.48 13.92 -15.72
CA VAL A 346 9.79 14.61 -16.95
C VAL A 346 10.84 13.82 -17.68
N ILE A 347 10.59 13.51 -18.95
CA ILE A 347 11.54 12.82 -19.81
C ILE A 347 12.02 13.76 -20.90
N ASN A 348 13.20 13.48 -21.46
CA ASN A 348 13.68 14.16 -22.65
C ASN A 348 13.37 13.31 -23.89
N THR A 349 12.83 13.94 -24.92
CA THR A 349 12.48 13.32 -26.20
C THR A 349 13.09 14.12 -27.34
N LYS A 350 12.99 13.62 -28.58
CA LYS A 350 13.43 14.38 -29.77
C LYS A 350 12.69 15.72 -29.94
N LYS A 351 11.45 15.84 -29.44
CA LYS A 351 10.64 17.07 -29.46
C LYS A 351 10.88 17.97 -28.22
N GLY A 352 11.77 17.58 -27.30
CA GLY A 352 12.08 18.31 -26.07
C GLY A 352 11.59 17.63 -24.79
N LEU A 353 11.62 18.39 -23.69
CA LEU A 353 11.20 17.93 -22.37
C LEU A 353 9.67 17.82 -22.30
N ARG A 354 9.17 16.69 -21.79
CA ARG A 354 7.73 16.51 -21.55
C ARG A 354 7.44 15.77 -20.26
N ARG A 355 6.25 16.05 -19.72
CA ARG A 355 5.67 15.30 -18.60
C ARG A 355 5.15 13.94 -19.08
N LEU A 356 4.97 13.00 -18.15
CA LEU A 356 4.28 11.75 -18.45
C LEU A 356 2.77 11.97 -18.61
N THR A 357 2.15 11.22 -19.51
CA THR A 357 0.70 11.25 -19.73
C THR A 357 -0.04 10.39 -18.71
N PRO A 358 -1.38 10.55 -18.54
CA PRO A 358 -2.16 9.67 -17.69
C PRO A 358 -2.02 8.17 -18.02
N ILE A 359 -1.96 7.81 -19.30
CA ILE A 359 -1.78 6.42 -19.75
C ILE A 359 -0.42 5.88 -19.30
N GLU A 360 0.64 6.67 -19.45
CA GLU A 360 1.98 6.27 -18.99
C GLU A 360 2.02 6.08 -17.46
N LEU A 361 1.29 6.91 -16.71
CA LEU A 361 1.14 6.75 -15.26
C LEU A 361 0.31 5.52 -14.86
N GLU A 362 -0.73 5.18 -15.63
CA GLU A 362 -1.51 3.93 -15.47
C GLU A 362 -0.62 2.71 -15.67
N ARG A 363 0.14 2.68 -16.77
CA ARG A 363 1.10 1.61 -17.09
C ARG A 363 2.21 1.46 -16.04
N LEU A 364 2.68 2.56 -15.45
CA LEU A 364 3.66 2.52 -14.34
C LEU A 364 3.13 1.84 -13.07
N ASN A 365 1.81 1.78 -12.87
CA ASN A 365 1.16 0.98 -11.83
C ASN A 365 0.62 -0.35 -12.36
N MET A 366 0.85 -0.67 -13.63
CA MET A 366 0.36 -1.84 -14.34
C MET A 366 -1.18 -1.91 -14.44
N PHE A 367 -1.83 -0.75 -14.54
CA PHE A 367 -3.24 -0.66 -14.93
C PHE A 367 -3.38 -0.75 -16.45
N PRO A 368 -4.54 -1.20 -16.96
CA PRO A 368 -4.89 -1.05 -18.38
C PRO A 368 -4.87 0.41 -18.81
N ASP A 369 -4.63 0.64 -20.10
CA ASP A 369 -4.73 1.97 -20.69
C ASP A 369 -6.15 2.52 -20.52
N ASP A 370 -6.23 3.81 -20.21
CA ASP A 370 -7.49 4.53 -20.02
C ASP A 370 -8.38 3.98 -18.91
N HIS A 371 -7.80 3.21 -17.98
CA HIS A 371 -8.51 2.72 -16.80
C HIS A 371 -9.16 3.85 -16.00
N THR A 372 -8.54 5.03 -15.94
CA THR A 372 -9.09 6.19 -15.22
C THR A 372 -9.73 7.25 -16.13
N LEU A 373 -9.82 6.99 -17.44
CA LEU A 373 -10.47 7.90 -18.38
C LEU A 373 -11.99 7.81 -18.23
N LEU A 374 -12.59 8.92 -17.80
CA LEU A 374 -14.03 9.17 -17.84
C LEU A 374 -14.29 10.66 -18.11
N GLU A 375 -15.43 10.95 -18.72
CA GLU A 375 -15.90 12.32 -18.89
C GLU A 375 -15.97 13.06 -17.54
N GLY A 376 -15.53 14.32 -17.52
CA GLY A 376 -15.48 15.14 -16.30
C GLY A 376 -14.27 14.88 -15.39
N ILE A 377 -13.45 13.84 -15.65
CA ILE A 377 -12.23 13.57 -14.86
C ILE A 377 -11.00 14.14 -15.57
N SER A 378 -10.40 15.16 -14.96
CA SER A 378 -9.19 15.79 -15.51
C SER A 378 -7.96 14.89 -15.46
N ASN A 379 -6.99 15.14 -16.37
CA ASN A 379 -5.67 14.50 -16.37
C ASN A 379 -4.95 14.63 -15.01
N THR A 380 -5.14 15.75 -14.32
CA THR A 380 -4.60 15.96 -12.96
C THR A 380 -5.19 14.97 -11.96
N LYS A 381 -6.50 14.71 -12.03
CA LYS A 381 -7.17 13.75 -11.14
C LYS A 381 -6.81 12.31 -11.49
N ARG A 382 -6.67 11.98 -12.78
CA ARG A 382 -6.14 10.68 -13.24
C ARG A 382 -4.76 10.39 -12.64
N ALA A 383 -3.85 11.37 -12.72
CA ALA A 383 -2.52 11.28 -12.09
C ALA A 383 -2.59 11.14 -10.56
N PHE A 384 -3.52 11.85 -9.91
CA PHE A 384 -3.75 11.72 -8.46
C PHE A 384 -4.13 10.29 -8.06
N PHE A 385 -5.00 9.61 -8.83
CA PHE A 385 -5.34 8.21 -8.58
C PHE A 385 -4.11 7.31 -8.64
N MET A 386 -3.25 7.49 -9.64
CA MET A 386 -2.01 6.72 -9.79
C MET A 386 -1.00 7.00 -8.67
N GLY A 387 -1.04 8.18 -8.05
CA GLY A 387 -0.28 8.47 -6.83
C GLY A 387 -0.72 7.62 -5.63
N ASN A 388 -2.02 7.34 -5.52
CA ASN A 388 -2.60 6.52 -4.44
C ASN A 388 -2.59 5.02 -4.74
N ALA A 389 -2.66 4.63 -6.00
CA ALA A 389 -2.74 3.23 -6.41
C ALA A 389 -1.51 2.40 -6.00
N LEU A 390 -1.67 1.09 -5.92
CA LEU A 390 -0.57 0.13 -5.80
C LEU A 390 -0.07 -0.31 -7.19
N VAL A 391 0.98 -1.12 -7.24
CA VAL A 391 1.40 -1.78 -8.49
C VAL A 391 0.65 -3.10 -8.61
N VAL A 392 -0.24 -3.22 -9.61
CA VAL A 392 -1.18 -4.35 -9.78
C VAL A 392 -0.44 -5.69 -9.84
N GLY A 393 0.72 -5.74 -10.50
CA GLY A 393 1.53 -6.95 -10.58
C GLY A 393 1.99 -7.51 -9.22
N VAL A 394 2.11 -6.67 -8.17
CA VAL A 394 2.44 -7.15 -6.82
C VAL A 394 1.25 -7.90 -6.23
N VAL A 395 0.05 -7.33 -6.37
CA VAL A 395 -1.19 -7.97 -5.91
C VAL A 395 -1.40 -9.30 -6.62
N LYS A 396 -1.26 -9.33 -7.95
CA LYS A 396 -1.41 -10.55 -8.74
C LYS A 396 -0.52 -11.67 -8.23
N LYS A 397 0.79 -11.43 -8.10
CA LYS A 397 1.75 -12.44 -7.62
C LYS A 397 1.44 -12.95 -6.22
N ILE A 398 1.05 -12.09 -5.29
CA ILE A 398 0.66 -12.53 -3.93
C ILE A 398 -0.64 -13.35 -4.00
N GLY A 399 -1.62 -12.91 -4.79
CA GLY A 399 -2.90 -13.60 -4.99
C GLY A 399 -2.73 -15.00 -5.57
N GLU A 400 -1.93 -15.16 -6.62
CA GLU A 400 -1.64 -16.46 -7.24
C GLU A 400 -1.09 -17.46 -6.21
N VAL A 401 -0.04 -17.06 -5.50
CA VAL A 401 0.60 -17.93 -4.50
C VAL A 401 -0.32 -18.20 -3.31
N LEU A 402 -1.10 -17.20 -2.87
CA LEU A 402 -2.05 -17.39 -1.77
C LEU A 402 -3.12 -18.42 -2.14
N TYR A 403 -3.67 -18.33 -3.35
CA TYR A 403 -4.66 -19.29 -3.83
C TYR A 403 -4.09 -20.71 -3.90
N GLU A 404 -2.91 -20.88 -4.50
CA GLU A 404 -2.26 -22.19 -4.58
C GLU A 404 -1.96 -22.78 -3.20
N ASN A 405 -1.52 -21.94 -2.27
CA ASN A 405 -1.30 -22.34 -0.88
C ASN A 405 -2.60 -22.80 -0.21
N ILE A 406 -3.72 -22.08 -0.39
CA ILE A 406 -5.03 -22.46 0.14
C ILE A 406 -5.52 -23.79 -0.46
N LYS A 407 -5.31 -23.99 -1.76
CA LYS A 407 -5.72 -25.20 -2.49
C LYS A 407 -4.89 -26.43 -2.11
N SER A 408 -3.63 -26.23 -1.75
CA SER A 408 -2.69 -27.30 -1.42
C SER A 408 -2.82 -27.81 0.03
N THR A 409 -3.74 -27.25 0.82
CA THR A 409 -4.01 -27.63 2.21
C THR A 409 -5.37 -28.26 2.39
#